data_AF-A0A349JW58-F1
#
_entry.id   AF-A0A349JW58-F1
#
_cell.length_a   1.000
_cell.length_b   1.000
_cell.length_c   1.000
_cell.angle_alpha   90.00
_cell.angle_beta   90.00
_cell.angle_gamma   90.00
#
_symmetry.space_group_name_H-M   'P 1'
#
loop_
_entity.id
_entity.type
_entity.pdbx_description
1 polymer ?
#
loop_
_entity_poly.entity_id
_entity_poly.type
_entity_poly.pdbx_seq_one_letter_code
_entity_poly.pdbx_strand_id
1 'polypeptide(L)'
;GSPEVVLWTDVDGIHSADPGLVGESRVVSDVGSEEAVELSYFGARVVHPAAAKHVIASDLPLRVKNSFAPERPGTLIHSDRGAAAAFAAVAHKTDVALIRVRAFPT
;
A
#
# COMPACT_ATOMS: atom_id res chain seq x y z
N GLY A 1 -9.57 -20.37 10.86
CA GLY A 1 -8.90 -19.33 10.06
C GLY A 1 -8.10 -18.46 10.99
N SER A 2 -6.91 -18.02 10.60
CA SER A 2 -6.18 -17.01 11.38
C SER A 2 -7.01 -15.74 11.49
N PRO A 3 -7.04 -15.06 12.64
CA PRO A 3 -7.68 -13.76 12.74
C PRO A 3 -6.97 -12.76 11.81
N GLU A 4 -7.72 -12.09 10.94
CA GLU A 4 -7.25 -10.96 10.14
C GLU A 4 -7.88 -9.65 10.65
N VAL A 5 -7.14 -8.55 10.53
CA VAL A 5 -7.66 -7.21 10.77
C VAL A 5 -8.23 -6.70 9.46
N VAL A 6 -9.42 -6.09 9.49
CA VAL A 6 -10.03 -5.49 8.29
C VAL A 6 -10.03 -3.97 8.42
N LEU A 7 -9.40 -3.31 7.46
CA LEU A 7 -9.51 -1.87 7.25
C LEU A 7 -10.59 -1.59 6.21
N TRP A 8 -11.69 -1.00 6.67
CA TRP A 8 -12.77 -0.54 5.80
C TRP A 8 -12.49 0.87 5.30
N THR A 9 -12.57 1.05 3.98
CA THR A 9 -12.27 2.29 3.25
C THR A 9 -13.35 2.58 2.22
N ASP A 10 -13.17 3.61 1.40
CA ASP A 10 -14.00 3.95 0.24
C ASP A 10 -13.45 3.42 -1.10
N VAL A 11 -12.35 2.67 -1.08
CA VAL A 11 -11.72 2.07 -2.26
C VAL A 11 -11.71 0.54 -2.20
N ASP A 12 -11.63 -0.10 -3.36
CA ASP A 12 -11.69 -1.55 -3.52
C ASP A 12 -10.46 -2.31 -3.02
N GLY A 13 -9.42 -1.60 -2.61
CA GLY A 13 -8.14 -2.16 -2.17
C GLY A 13 -6.99 -1.26 -2.58
N ILE A 14 -5.78 -1.81 -2.57
CA ILE A 14 -4.61 -1.17 -3.16
C ILE A 14 -4.67 -1.39 -4.66
N HIS A 15 -4.47 -0.31 -5.42
CA HIS A 15 -4.40 -0.35 -6.88
C HIS A 15 -2.95 -0.43 -7.37
N SER A 16 -2.74 -1.07 -8.53
CA SER A 16 -1.42 -1.22 -9.16
C SER A 16 -0.78 0.11 -9.58
N ALA A 17 -1.59 1.15 -9.77
CA ALA A 17 -1.20 2.54 -9.98
C ALA A 17 -2.38 3.46 -9.57
N ASP A 18 -2.20 4.77 -9.48
CA ASP A 18 -3.33 5.68 -9.22
C ASP A 18 -4.37 5.57 -10.35
N PRO A 19 -5.61 5.10 -10.07
CA PRO A 19 -6.65 4.93 -11.10
C PRO A 19 -7.13 6.27 -11.69
N GLY A 20 -6.88 7.40 -11.01
CA GLY A 20 -7.13 8.73 -11.55
C GLY A 20 -6.10 9.16 -12.60
N LEU A 21 -4.94 8.49 -12.68
CA LEU A 21 -3.88 8.76 -13.66
C LEU A 21 -3.71 7.64 -14.70
N VAL A 22 -3.99 6.38 -14.32
CA VAL A 22 -3.80 5.20 -15.16
C VAL A 22 -5.11 4.43 -15.23
N GLY A 23 -5.79 4.48 -16.39
CA GLY A 23 -7.11 3.87 -16.58
C GLY A 23 -7.10 2.34 -16.50
N GLU A 24 -5.97 1.71 -16.82
CA GLU A 24 -5.76 0.26 -16.75
C GLU A 24 -5.38 -0.24 -15.35
N SER A 25 -5.40 0.65 -14.35
CA SER A 25 -5.10 0.30 -12.97
C SER A 25 -6.05 -0.77 -12.43
N ARG A 26 -5.49 -1.78 -11.75
CA ARG A 26 -6.23 -2.90 -11.19
C ARG A 26 -5.97 -3.04 -9.70
N VAL A 27 -6.97 -3.53 -8.97
CA VAL A 27 -6.79 -3.91 -7.57
C VAL A 27 -5.80 -5.06 -7.49
N VAL A 28 -4.83 -4.97 -6.58
CA VAL A 28 -3.89 -6.06 -6.30
C VAL A 28 -4.48 -7.00 -5.26
N SER A 29 -4.37 -8.31 -5.48
CA SER A 29 -4.91 -9.34 -4.59
C SER A 29 -4.17 -9.41 -3.26
N ASP A 30 -2.85 -9.31 -3.34
CA ASP A 30 -1.91 -9.47 -2.24
C ASP A 30 -0.75 -8.48 -2.39
N VAL A 31 -0.18 -8.07 -1.26
CA VAL A 31 1.04 -7.27 -1.19
C VAL A 31 1.81 -7.63 0.07
N GLY A 32 3.14 -7.58 0.01
CA GLY A 32 3.98 -7.78 1.18
C GLY A 32 3.76 -6.66 2.19
N SER A 33 3.85 -6.99 3.48
CA SER A 33 3.80 -6.02 4.58
C SER A 33 4.75 -4.83 4.36
N GLU A 34 6.00 -5.09 4.00
CA GLU A 34 7.00 -4.04 3.73
C GLU A 34 6.65 -3.22 2.48
N GLU A 35 6.26 -3.87 1.38
CA GLU A 35 5.81 -3.19 0.16
C GLU A 35 4.63 -2.24 0.44
N ALA A 36 3.67 -2.67 1.26
CA ALA A 36 2.52 -1.84 1.62
C ALA A 36 2.92 -0.58 2.41
N VAL A 37 3.89 -0.68 3.32
CA VAL A 37 4.42 0.46 4.07
C VAL A 37 5.09 1.46 3.14
N GLU A 38 5.93 0.98 2.23
CA GLU A 38 6.63 1.82 1.25
C GLU A 38 5.64 2.51 0.30
N LEU A 39 4.68 1.77 -0.26
CA LEU A 39 3.62 2.33 -1.10
C LEU A 39 2.83 3.43 -0.36
N SER A 40 2.48 3.17 0.91
CA SER A 40 1.78 4.14 1.76
C SER A 40 2.59 5.41 1.99
N TYR A 41 3.91 5.27 2.14
CA TYR A 41 4.82 6.40 2.30
C TYR A 41 4.95 7.25 1.02
N PHE A 42 4.96 6.60 -0.14
CA PHE A 42 5.13 7.24 -1.45
C PHE A 42 3.84 7.70 -2.13
N GLY A 43 2.69 7.64 -1.46
CA GLY A 43 1.45 8.28 -1.93
C GLY A 43 0.31 7.33 -2.28
N ALA A 44 0.45 6.02 -2.06
CA ALA A 44 -0.69 5.10 -2.12
C ALA A 44 -1.58 5.31 -0.88
N ARG A 45 -2.59 6.17 -1.00
CA ARG A 45 -3.45 6.67 0.10
C ARG A 45 -4.48 5.66 0.63
N VAL A 46 -4.06 4.44 0.96
CA VAL A 46 -4.98 3.38 1.42
C VAL A 46 -4.80 3.07 2.91
N VAL A 47 -3.56 3.11 3.40
CA VAL A 47 -3.21 2.82 4.78
C VAL A 47 -2.25 3.90 5.25
N HIS A 48 -2.47 4.47 6.44
CA HIS A 48 -1.47 5.37 7.01
C HIS A 48 -0.24 4.55 7.48
N PRO A 49 1.01 4.95 7.17
CA PRO A 49 2.20 4.16 7.51
C PRO A 49 2.30 3.78 8.99
N ALA A 50 1.89 4.68 9.89
CA ALA A 50 1.89 4.38 11.33
C ALA A 50 0.90 3.26 11.69
N ALA A 51 -0.27 3.19 11.05
CA ALA A 51 -1.25 2.13 11.29
C ALA A 51 -0.75 0.78 10.73
N ALA A 52 -0.17 0.80 9.52
CA ALA A 52 0.42 -0.38 8.89
C ALA A 52 1.46 -1.04 9.80
N LYS A 53 2.39 -0.24 10.34
CA LYS A 53 3.50 -0.73 11.17
C LYS A 53 3.05 -1.52 12.39
N HIS A 54 1.95 -1.14 13.05
CA HIS A 54 1.46 -1.84 14.23
C HIS A 54 0.88 -3.22 13.89
N VAL A 55 0.10 -3.29 12.81
CA VAL A 55 -0.51 -4.55 12.37
C VAL A 55 0.56 -5.51 11.86
N ILE A 56 1.53 -4.98 11.11
CA ILE A 56 2.70 -5.73 10.63
C ILE A 56 3.56 -6.23 11.80
N ALA A 57 3.85 -5.39 12.80
CA ALA A 57 4.63 -5.79 13.97
C ALA A 57 3.94 -6.88 14.81
N SER A 58 2.62 -7.02 14.67
CA SER A 58 1.82 -8.04 15.35
C SER A 58 1.71 -9.34 14.55
N ASP A 59 2.35 -9.41 13.37
CA ASP A 59 2.29 -10.52 12.41
C ASP A 59 0.85 -10.96 12.06
N LEU A 60 -0.07 -10.00 12.08
CA LEU A 60 -1.47 -10.22 11.73
C LEU A 60 -1.70 -9.77 10.28
N PRO A 61 -2.34 -10.60 9.44
CA PRO A 61 -2.76 -10.16 8.11
C PRO A 61 -3.73 -8.98 8.19
N LEU A 62 -3.56 -8.01 7.29
CA LEU A 62 -4.43 -6.85 7.14
C LEU A 62 -5.17 -6.91 5.80
N ARG A 63 -6.50 -6.86 5.84
CA ARG A 63 -7.35 -6.79 4.66
C ARG A 63 -7.84 -5.36 4.44
N VAL A 64 -7.57 -4.79 3.28
CA VAL A 64 -8.20 -3.52 2.85
C VAL A 64 -9.48 -3.83 2.09
N LYS A 65 -10.62 -3.29 2.51
CA LYS A 65 -11.93 -3.49 1.87
C LYS A 65 -12.68 -2.19 1.60
N ASN A 66 -13.54 -2.22 0.58
CA ASN A 66 -14.48 -1.14 0.30
C ASN A 66 -15.78 -1.30 1.11
N SER A 67 -16.12 -0.30 1.91
CA SER A 67 -17.38 -0.24 2.66
C SER A 67 -18.62 -0.09 1.77
N PHE A 68 -18.47 0.48 0.57
CA PHE A 68 -19.54 0.62 -0.42
C PHE A 68 -19.70 -0.60 -1.35
N ALA A 69 -18.73 -1.53 -1.34
CA ALA A 69 -18.74 -2.76 -2.14
C ALA A 69 -18.18 -3.94 -1.32
N PRO A 70 -18.85 -4.33 -0.22
CA PRO A 70 -18.31 -5.29 0.77
C PRO A 70 -18.08 -6.71 0.22
N GLU A 71 -18.74 -7.07 -0.87
CA GLU A 71 -18.56 -8.31 -1.61
C GLU A 71 -17.22 -8.39 -2.36
N ARG A 72 -16.57 -7.25 -2.63
CA ARG A 72 -15.26 -7.23 -3.29
C ARG A 72 -14.19 -7.80 -2.36
N PRO A 73 -13.25 -8.59 -2.90
CA PRO A 73 -12.28 -9.33 -2.09
C PRO A 73 -11.28 -8.42 -1.39
N GLY A 74 -10.98 -7.24 -1.94
CA GLY A 74 -9.99 -6.34 -1.36
C GLY A 74 -8.55 -6.73 -1.69
N THR A 75 -7.63 -6.14 -0.93
CA THR A 75 -6.19 -6.49 -0.94
C THR A 75 -5.80 -7.10 0.40
N LEU A 76 -5.09 -8.23 0.37
CA LEU A 76 -4.42 -8.79 1.56
C LEU A 76 -3.01 -8.23 1.72
N ILE A 77 -2.67 -7.79 2.91
CA ILE A 77 -1.33 -7.38 3.30
C ILE A 77 -0.83 -8.41 4.31
N HIS A 78 0.30 -9.06 4.03
CA HIS A 78 0.86 -10.10 4.89
C HIS A 78 2.37 -10.31 4.70
N SER A 79 3.00 -10.92 5.69
CA SER A 79 4.44 -11.20 5.75
C SER A 79 4.87 -12.34 4.82
N ASP A 80 4.00 -13.34 4.65
CA ASP A 80 4.28 -14.57 3.90
C ASP A 80 3.86 -14.47 2.43
N ARG A 81 4.48 -13.55 1.69
CA ARG A 81 4.29 -13.47 0.24
C ARG A 81 5.20 -14.53 -0.40
N GLY A 82 4.59 -15.58 -0.97
CA GLY A 82 5.29 -16.51 -1.86
C GLY A 82 5.87 -15.79 -3.09
N ALA A 83 6.48 -16.53 -4.02
CA ALA A 83 7.07 -15.97 -5.26
C ALA A 83 5.99 -15.39 -6.21
N ALA A 84 5.36 -14.29 -5.83
CA ALA A 84 4.44 -13.50 -6.63
C ALA A 84 5.18 -12.34 -7.31
N ALA A 85 4.52 -11.71 -8.29
CA ALA A 85 5.04 -10.71 -9.22
C ALA A 85 6.11 -9.77 -8.63
N ALA A 86 7.17 -9.52 -9.42
CA ALA A 86 8.36 -8.77 -9.02
C ALA A 86 8.09 -7.39 -8.37
N PHE A 87 6.95 -6.77 -8.67
CA PHE A 87 6.49 -5.52 -8.05
C PHE A 87 4.97 -5.54 -7.88
N ALA A 88 4.47 -5.13 -6.71
CA ALA A 88 3.04 -5.08 -6.45
C ALA A 88 2.33 -3.89 -7.13
N ALA A 89 2.89 -2.68 -7.00
CA ALA A 89 2.27 -1.45 -7.51
C ALA A 89 3.30 -0.33 -7.72
N VAL A 90 2.88 0.72 -8.41
CA VAL A 90 3.63 1.97 -8.58
C VAL A 90 2.90 3.10 -7.86
N ALA A 91 3.62 3.79 -6.98
CA ALA A 91 3.14 5.00 -6.31
C ALA A 91 3.82 6.24 -6.89
N HIS A 92 3.18 7.40 -6.74
CA HIS A 92 3.77 8.69 -7.10
C HIS A 92 3.47 9.72 -6.01
N LYS A 93 4.39 10.68 -5.84
CA LYS A 93 4.23 11.80 -4.93
C LYS A 93 4.45 13.11 -5.69
N THR A 94 3.45 13.99 -5.64
CA THR A 94 3.53 15.34 -6.20
C THR A 94 4.12 16.31 -5.18
N ASP A 95 4.35 17.55 -5.60
CA ASP A 95 4.74 18.65 -4.71
C ASP A 95 6.07 18.40 -3.96
N VAL A 96 7.03 17.83 -4.68
CA VAL A 96 8.38 17.54 -4.16
C VAL A 96 9.34 18.67 -4.50
N ALA A 97 10.08 19.16 -3.50
CA ALA A 97 11.18 20.11 -3.68
C ALA A 97 12.54 19.39 -3.57
N LEU A 98 13.46 19.68 -4.51
CA LEU A 98 14.83 19.17 -4.47
C LEU A 98 15.76 20.25 -3.88
N ILE A 99 16.32 19.99 -2.70
CA ILE A 99 17.33 20.86 -2.09
C ILE A 99 18.72 20.24 -2.30
N ARG A 100 19.61 20.98 -2.97
CA ARG A 100 21.00 20.56 -3.17
C ARG A 100 21.92 21.41 -2.29
N VAL A 101 22.56 20.77 -1.31
CA VAL A 101 23.58 21.38 -0.46
C VAL A 101 24.96 21.07 -1.03
N ARG A 102 25.83 22.08 -1.13
CA ARG A 102 27.25 21.92 -1.51
C ARG A 102 28.11 22.58 -0.44
N ALA A 103 29.15 21.88 0.01
CA ALA A 103 30.21 22.45 0.82
C ALA A 103 31.44 22.68 -0.07
N PHE A 104 32.11 23.81 0.11
CA PHE A 104 33.37 24.11 -0.55
C PHE A 104 34.50 23.98 0.49
N PRO A 105 35.65 23.38 0.15
CA PRO A 105 36.80 23.38 1.04
C PRO A 105 37.28 24.81 1.28
N THR A 106 37.61 25.12 2.54
CA THR A 106 38.31 26.35 2.96
C THR A 106 39.79 26.28 2.66
#